data_AF-A0A2H9M9F1-F1
#
_entry.id   AF-A0A2H9M9F1-F1
#
_cell.length_a   1.000
_cell.length_b   1.000
_cell.length_c   1.000
_cell.angle_alpha   90.00
_cell.angle_beta   90.00
_cell.angle_gamma   90.00
#
_symmetry.space_group_name_H-M   'P 1'
#
loop_
_entity.id
_entity.type
_entity.pdbx_description
1 polymer ?
#
loop_
_entity_poly.entity_id
_entity_poly.type
_entity_poly.pdbx_seq_one_letter_code
_entity_poly.pdbx_strand_id
1 'polypeptide(L)'
;MPYELAAFILLDGSRAPERVPSLGTLEAPEGGATLLLRVASLQEESAGALSLQLTGPGIRQPVTIGVDGLHADWIAARNDWVSSFPLGVELVLCDARHFVALPRTTRIVIGGAA
;
A
#
# COMPACT_ATOMS: atom_id res chain seq x y z
N MET A 1 -15.95 0.01 15.62
CA MET A 1 -16.34 -0.01 14.19
C MET A 1 -15.88 -1.32 13.57
N PRO A 2 -16.72 -2.03 12.81
CA PRO A 2 -16.26 -3.19 12.03
C PRO A 2 -15.17 -2.78 11.04
N TYR A 3 -14.15 -3.62 10.87
CA TYR A 3 -13.03 -3.41 9.93
C TYR A 3 -13.51 -3.10 8.50
N GLU A 4 -14.57 -3.79 8.06
CA GLU A 4 -15.16 -3.66 6.72
C GLU A 4 -15.96 -2.37 6.51
N LEU A 5 -16.25 -1.60 7.56
CA LEU A 5 -16.96 -0.32 7.48
C LEU A 5 -16.05 0.88 7.79
N ALA A 6 -14.78 0.63 8.09
CA ALA A 6 -13.83 1.68 8.46
C ALA A 6 -13.29 2.37 7.21
N ALA A 7 -13.42 3.70 7.15
CA ALA A 7 -12.82 4.51 6.09
C ALA A 7 -11.28 4.62 6.22
N PHE A 8 -10.76 4.57 7.45
CA PHE A 8 -9.34 4.62 7.75
C PHE A 8 -8.97 3.49 8.72
N ILE A 9 -7.91 2.75 8.41
CA ILE A 9 -7.47 1.62 9.22
C ILE A 9 -5.96 1.73 9.46
N LEU A 10 -5.57 1.85 10.73
CA LEU A 10 -4.16 1.85 11.15
C LEU A 10 -3.74 0.43 11.54
N LEU A 11 -2.68 -0.07 10.90
CA LEU A 11 -2.21 -1.44 11.05
C LEU A 11 -0.70 -1.50 11.24
N ASP A 12 -0.25 -2.61 11.81
CA ASP A 12 1.18 -2.92 11.88
C ASP A 12 1.62 -3.57 10.56
N GLY A 13 2.46 -2.88 9.79
CA GLY A 13 2.94 -3.35 8.50
C GLY A 13 3.77 -4.62 8.58
N SER A 14 4.33 -4.95 9.74
CA SER A 14 5.16 -6.15 9.92
C SER A 14 4.35 -7.44 10.01
N ARG A 15 3.03 -7.33 10.21
CA ARG A 15 2.09 -8.45 10.25
C ARG A 15 1.43 -8.63 8.89
N ALA A 16 1.18 -9.87 8.49
CA ALA A 16 0.44 -10.16 7.28
C ALA A 16 -0.99 -9.59 7.32
N PRO A 17 -1.58 -9.23 6.16
CA PRO A 17 -2.99 -8.83 6.09
C PRO A 17 -3.90 -9.98 6.53
N GLU A 18 -4.72 -9.76 7.55
CA GLU A 18 -5.63 -10.80 8.08
C GLU A 18 -7.06 -10.69 7.51
N ARG A 19 -7.44 -9.52 6.95
CA ARG A 19 -8.81 -9.20 6.57
C ARG A 19 -8.88 -8.31 5.34
N VAL A 20 -9.95 -8.48 4.56
CA VAL A 20 -10.27 -7.63 3.41
C VAL A 20 -11.00 -6.37 3.88
N PRO A 21 -10.53 -5.16 3.54
CA PRO A 21 -11.20 -3.91 3.91
C PRO A 21 -12.34 -3.58 2.93
N SER A 22 -13.07 -2.48 3.18
CA SER A 22 -13.98 -1.94 2.17
C SER A 22 -13.19 -1.60 0.90
N LEU A 23 -13.67 -2.07 -0.26
CA LEU A 23 -13.11 -1.74 -1.58
C LEU A 23 -13.94 -0.67 -2.32
N GLY A 24 -15.01 -0.17 -1.68
CA GLY A 24 -16.04 0.65 -2.32
C GLY A 24 -16.95 -0.16 -3.24
N THR A 25 -17.79 0.54 -3.99
CA THR A 25 -18.62 -0.03 -5.06
C THR A 25 -18.32 0.65 -6.40
N LEU A 26 -18.88 0.16 -7.50
CA LEU A 26 -18.69 0.79 -8.81
C LEU A 26 -19.30 2.20 -8.85
N GLU A 27 -20.42 2.38 -8.14
CA GLU A 27 -21.16 3.63 -8.04
C GLU A 27 -20.53 4.60 -7.03
N ALA A 28 -19.85 4.08 -6.01
CA ALA A 28 -19.20 4.84 -4.94
C ALA A 28 -17.79 4.29 -4.64
N PRO A 29 -16.84 4.37 -5.59
CA PRO A 29 -15.50 3.83 -5.41
C PRO A 29 -14.74 4.54 -4.27
N GLU A 30 -15.03 5.81 -4.00
CA GLU A 30 -14.48 6.57 -2.87
C GLU A 30 -14.80 5.95 -1.49
N GLY A 31 -15.76 5.02 -1.41
CA GLY A 31 -16.04 4.23 -0.20
C GLY A 31 -14.99 3.17 0.13
N GLY A 32 -13.98 2.97 -0.73
CA GLY A 32 -12.81 2.14 -0.43
C GLY A 32 -12.00 2.67 0.75
N ALA A 33 -11.47 1.77 1.58
CA ALA A 33 -10.72 2.15 2.77
C ALA A 33 -9.33 2.72 2.42
N THR A 34 -8.83 3.59 3.29
CA THR A 34 -7.42 4.00 3.33
C THR A 34 -6.71 3.20 4.42
N LEU A 35 -5.69 2.44 4.03
CA LEU A 35 -4.86 1.65 4.94
C LEU A 35 -3.61 2.44 5.30
N LEU A 36 -3.38 2.67 6.58
CA LEU A 36 -2.15 3.26 7.11
C LEU A 36 -1.34 2.12 7.72
N LEU A 37 -0.28 1.71 7.03
CA LEU A 37 0.63 0.67 7.52
C LEU A 37 1.82 1.34 8.18
N ARG A 38 1.94 1.14 9.49
CA ARG A 38 3.14 1.54 10.23
C ARG A 38 4.25 0.56 9.89
N VAL A 39 5.35 1.08 9.35
CA VAL A 39 6.56 0.34 9.01
C VAL A 39 7.71 0.80 9.90
N ALA A 40 8.82 0.06 9.90
CA ALA A 40 9.97 0.39 10.72
C ALA A 40 10.76 1.57 10.15
N SER A 41 10.96 1.61 8.84
CA SER A 41 11.64 2.71 8.15
C SER A 41 11.20 2.83 6.69
N LEU A 42 11.22 4.06 6.18
CA LEU A 42 11.08 4.38 4.77
C LEU A 42 12.36 5.06 4.29
N GLN A 43 12.89 4.57 3.18
CA GLN A 43 14.16 5.02 2.62
C GLN A 43 13.99 5.32 1.14
N GLU A 44 14.68 6.35 0.66
CA GLU A 44 14.86 6.56 -0.76
C GLU A 44 15.75 5.45 -1.34
N GLU A 45 15.56 5.12 -2.61
CA GLU A 45 16.32 4.09 -3.33
C GLU A 45 16.06 2.64 -2.84
N SER A 46 16.88 1.68 -3.26
CA SER A 46 16.68 0.25 -2.97
C SER A 46 17.29 -0.19 -1.63
N ALA A 47 17.35 0.71 -0.64
CA ALA A 47 17.92 0.42 0.68
C ALA A 47 16.83 -0.04 1.66
N GLY A 48 16.94 -1.25 2.20
CA GLY A 48 15.96 -1.82 3.14
C GLY A 48 15.62 -3.28 2.85
N ALA A 49 14.79 -3.89 3.68
CA ALA A 49 14.42 -5.30 3.59
C ALA A 49 13.53 -5.61 2.38
N LEU A 50 12.64 -4.69 2.00
CA LEU A 50 11.80 -4.81 0.82
C LEU A 50 11.99 -3.60 -0.11
N SER A 51 12.33 -3.88 -1.37
CA SER A 51 12.44 -2.86 -2.41
C SER A 51 11.15 -2.81 -3.22
N LEU A 52 10.53 -1.63 -3.34
CA LEU A 52 9.29 -1.44 -4.08
C LEU A 52 9.53 -0.51 -5.26
N GLN A 53 9.33 -1.02 -6.47
CA GLN A 53 9.35 -0.23 -7.70
C GLN A 53 7.94 0.28 -7.99
N LEU A 54 7.80 1.60 -8.11
CA LEU A 54 6.56 2.34 -8.23
C LEU A 54 6.44 2.97 -9.61
N THR A 55 5.29 2.78 -10.26
CA THR A 55 4.95 3.42 -11.54
C THR A 55 3.46 3.79 -11.59
N GLY A 56 3.08 4.65 -12.54
CA GLY A 56 1.67 5.02 -12.79
C GLY A 56 1.44 6.53 -12.85
N PRO A 57 0.17 6.97 -12.86
CA PRO A 57 -0.19 8.39 -12.88
C PRO A 57 0.47 9.15 -11.73
N GLY A 58 1.02 10.33 -12.03
CA GLY A 58 1.76 11.17 -11.07
C GLY A 58 3.25 10.81 -10.91
N ILE A 59 3.71 9.68 -11.48
CA ILE A 59 5.12 9.25 -11.43
C ILE A 59 5.71 9.38 -12.84
N ARG A 60 6.57 10.39 -13.05
CA ARG A 60 7.18 10.69 -14.37
C ARG A 60 8.15 9.60 -14.84
N GLN A 61 8.94 9.07 -13.92
CA GLN A 61 9.90 7.98 -14.13
C GLN A 61 9.75 6.99 -12.97
N PRO A 62 9.98 5.67 -13.19
CA PRO A 62 9.89 4.69 -12.11
C PRO A 62 10.69 5.13 -10.88
N VAL A 63 10.08 5.04 -9.72
CA VAL A 63 10.70 5.37 -8.43
C VAL A 63 10.86 4.08 -7.64
N THR A 64 12.03 3.86 -7.05
CA THR A 64 12.25 2.76 -6.11
C THR A 64 12.32 3.32 -4.70
N ILE A 65 11.58 2.70 -3.78
CA ILE A 65 11.67 2.96 -2.35
C ILE A 65 12.03 1.69 -1.62
N GLY A 66 12.73 1.85 -0.49
CA GLY A 66 13.04 0.79 0.42
C GLY A 66 12.19 0.86 1.67
N VAL A 67 11.72 -0.30 2.13
CA VAL A 67 10.79 -0.41 3.25
C VAL A 67 11.25 -1.51 4.20
N ASP A 68 11.51 -1.13 5.46
CA ASP A 68 11.76 -2.09 6.54
C ASP A 68 10.49 -2.32 7.35
N GLY A 69 10.25 -3.56 7.80
CA GLY A 69 9.10 -3.88 8.63
C GLY A 69 7.77 -3.90 7.87
N LEU A 70 7.80 -4.14 6.56
CA LEU A 70 6.63 -4.41 5.74
C LEU A 70 6.60 -5.89 5.34
N HIS A 71 5.53 -6.59 5.72
CA HIS A 71 5.27 -7.94 5.26
C HIS A 71 4.92 -7.93 3.77
N ALA A 72 5.59 -8.74 2.94
CA ALA A 72 5.43 -8.73 1.49
C ALA A 72 3.98 -8.97 1.02
N ASP A 73 3.23 -9.79 1.76
CA ASP A 73 1.81 -10.07 1.48
C ASP A 73 0.92 -8.83 1.45
N TRP A 74 1.31 -7.71 2.08
CA TRP A 74 0.58 -6.45 1.93
C TRP A 74 0.56 -5.96 0.49
N ILE A 75 1.66 -6.14 -0.25
CA ILE A 75 1.76 -5.74 -1.65
C ILE A 75 0.93 -6.67 -2.52
N ALA A 76 0.98 -7.99 -2.25
CA ALA A 76 0.14 -8.96 -2.95
C ALA A 76 -1.35 -8.68 -2.74
N ALA A 77 -1.78 -8.57 -1.48
CA ALA A 77 -3.17 -8.30 -1.12
C ALA A 77 -3.68 -6.98 -1.71
N ARG A 78 -2.88 -5.91 -1.62
CA ARG A 78 -3.24 -4.62 -2.24
C ARG A 78 -3.39 -4.75 -3.75
N ASN A 79 -2.47 -5.41 -4.43
CA ASN A 79 -2.53 -5.60 -5.88
C ASN A 79 -3.79 -6.38 -6.28
N ASP A 80 -4.21 -7.38 -5.49
CA ASP A 80 -5.46 -8.10 -5.69
C ASP A 80 -6.68 -7.19 -5.47
N TRP A 81 -6.68 -6.40 -4.40
CA TRP A 81 -7.78 -5.49 -4.06
C TRP A 81 -8.00 -4.37 -5.08
N VAL A 82 -6.96 -3.93 -5.79
CA VAL A 82 -7.05 -2.89 -6.82
C VAL A 82 -7.15 -3.44 -8.25
N SER A 83 -7.25 -4.76 -8.41
CA SER A 83 -7.30 -5.42 -9.73
C SER A 83 -8.55 -5.06 -10.56
N SER A 84 -9.63 -4.65 -9.89
CA SER A 84 -10.92 -4.32 -10.49
C SER A 84 -11.21 -2.81 -10.42
N PHE A 85 -10.32 -2.01 -11.01
CA PHE A 85 -10.48 -0.55 -11.06
C PHE A 85 -11.90 -0.15 -11.53
N PRO A 86 -12.60 0.79 -10.86
CA PRO A 86 -12.11 1.75 -9.86
C PRO A 86 -12.12 1.28 -8.38
N LEU A 87 -12.50 0.03 -8.12
CA LEU A 87 -12.53 -0.53 -6.76
C LEU A 87 -11.13 -0.66 -6.17
N GLY A 88 -11.05 -0.63 -4.85
CA GLY A 88 -9.84 -0.95 -4.11
C GLY A 88 -9.59 -0.07 -2.90
N VAL A 89 -8.33 0.01 -2.50
CA VAL A 89 -7.87 0.76 -1.32
C VAL A 89 -6.81 1.78 -1.69
N GLU A 90 -6.72 2.82 -0.87
CA GLU A 90 -5.52 3.66 -0.82
C GLU A 90 -4.55 3.07 0.21
N LEU A 91 -3.27 2.98 -0.13
CA LEU A 91 -2.24 2.49 0.79
C LEU A 91 -1.32 3.65 1.18
N VAL A 92 -1.14 3.86 2.48
CA VAL A 92 -0.17 4.79 3.04
C VAL A 92 0.81 4.00 3.90
N LEU A 93 2.08 4.04 3.53
CA LEU A 93 3.16 3.54 4.38
C LEU A 93 3.65 4.71 5.23
N CYS A 94 3.89 4.50 6.52
CA CYS A 94 4.45 5.54 7.39
C CYS A 94 5.44 4.99 8.41
N ASP A 95 6.54 5.73 8.60
CA ASP A 95 7.46 5.55 9.72
C ASP A 95 7.32 6.74 10.70
N ALA A 96 8.28 6.91 11.62
CA ALA A 96 8.24 7.99 12.61
C ALA A 96 8.33 9.42 12.03
N ARG A 97 8.82 9.59 10.79
CA ARG A 97 9.15 10.90 10.19
C ARG A 97 8.64 11.07 8.76
N HIS A 98 8.37 9.98 8.05
CA HIS A 98 8.05 9.96 6.64
C HIS A 98 6.77 9.19 6.37
N PHE A 99 6.16 9.49 5.23
CA PHE A 99 5.08 8.68 4.68
C PHE A 99 5.18 8.61 3.16
N VAL A 100 4.66 7.53 2.58
CA VAL A 100 4.45 7.37 1.14
C VAL A 100 3.00 6.98 0.90
N ALA A 101 2.27 7.82 0.17
CA ALA A 101 0.91 7.52 -0.27
C ALA A 101 0.96 6.86 -1.65
N LEU A 102 0.27 5.73 -1.78
CA LEU A 102 0.23 4.87 -2.96
C LEU A 102 -1.22 4.73 -3.42
N PRO A 103 -1.71 5.65 -4.27
CA PRO A 103 -3.07 5.63 -4.76
C PRO A 103 -3.41 4.33 -5.50
N ARG A 104 -4.69 3.94 -5.59
CA ARG A 104 -5.15 2.70 -6.30
C ARG A 104 -4.49 2.48 -7.66
N THR A 105 -4.21 3.55 -8.40
CA THR A 105 -3.61 3.52 -9.73
C THR A 105 -2.10 3.28 -9.74
N THR A 106 -1.41 3.41 -8.60
CA THR A 106 0.02 3.12 -8.47
C THR A 106 0.23 1.62 -8.64
N ARG A 107 1.04 1.27 -9.64
CA ARG A 107 1.52 -0.09 -9.87
C ARG A 107 2.75 -0.31 -8.99
N ILE A 108 2.76 -1.42 -8.27
CA ILE A 108 3.82 -1.78 -7.32
C ILE A 108 4.37 -3.15 -7.71
N VAL A 109 5.68 -3.22 -7.88
CA VAL A 109 6.43 -4.47 -8.08
C VAL A 109 7.47 -4.58 -6.96
N ILE A 110 7.55 -5.74 -6.33
CA ILE A 110 8.64 -6.04 -5.39
C ILE A 110 9.92 -6.25 -6.23
N GLY A 111 10.92 -5.41 -6.01
CA GLY A 111 12.25 -5.58 -6.58
C GLY A 111 12.90 -6.86 -6.06
N GLY A 112 13.51 -7.64 -6.95
CA GLY A 112 14.26 -8.84 -6.55
C GLY A 112 15.43 -8.48 -5.64
N ALA A 113 15.76 -9.36 -4.69
CA ALA A 113 17.03 -9.27 -3.98
C ALA A 113 18.16 -9.32 -5.02
N ALA A 114 19.03 -8.30 -5.02
CA ALA A 114 20.33 -8.42 -5.66
C ALA A 114 21.20 -9.40 -4.87
#